data_AF-A0A9P6E3D3-F1
#
_entry.id   AF-A0A9P6E3D3-F1
#
_cell.length_a   1.000
_cell.length_b   1.000
_cell.length_c   1.000
_cell.angle_alpha   90.00
_cell.angle_beta   90.00
_cell.angle_gamma   90.00
#
_symmetry.space_group_name_H-M   'P 1'
#
loop_
_entity.id
_entity.type
_entity.pdbx_description
1 polymer ?
#
loop_
_entity_poly.entity_id
_entity_poly.type
_entity_poly.pdbx_seq_one_letter_code
_entity_poly.pdbx_strand_id
1 'polypeptide(L)'
;MLAMATTPSPNYGFGVGNVQSLGGGYNRWNVYDGNCRVVDGLTTNGNPCTQGMFGCSPPPIKFNRYTSSYNGGVYSCYPDSSAENCGNDPVSVCVSSNGS
;
A
#
# COMPACT_ATOMS: atom_id res chain seq x y z
N MET A 1 24.27 -2.96 -8.47
CA MET A 1 23.50 -2.27 -7.43
C MET A 1 22.26 -3.12 -7.20
N LEU A 2 22.30 -4.03 -6.22
CA LEU A 2 21.18 -4.93 -5.93
C LEU A 2 20.25 -4.17 -4.99
N ALA A 3 19.18 -3.59 -5.52
CA ALA A 3 18.08 -3.13 -4.69
C ALA A 3 17.40 -4.39 -4.14
N MET A 4 17.92 -4.90 -3.03
CA MET A 4 17.22 -5.89 -2.24
C MET A 4 15.99 -5.17 -1.74
N ALA A 5 14.81 -5.60 -2.20
CA ALA A 5 13.56 -5.06 -1.70
C ALA A 5 13.64 -5.10 -0.17
N THR A 6 13.73 -3.93 0.46
CA THR A 6 13.75 -3.87 1.92
C THR A 6 12.36 -4.30 2.31
N THR A 7 12.28 -5.53 2.81
CA THR A 7 11.07 -6.06 3.42
C THR A 7 10.61 -5.00 4.41
N PRO A 8 9.36 -4.51 4.32
CA PRO A 8 8.83 -3.68 5.38
C PRO A 8 9.14 -4.44 6.67
N SER A 9 9.88 -3.80 7.59
CA SER A 9 10.60 -4.49 8.68
C SER A 9 9.66 -5.44 9.44
N PRO A 10 10.08 -6.41 10.25
CA PRO A 10 9.18 -7.42 10.85
C PRO A 10 7.97 -6.87 11.66
N ASN A 11 7.90 -5.56 11.94
CA ASN A 11 6.75 -4.83 12.50
C ASN A 11 5.80 -4.18 11.46
N TYR A 12 6.14 -4.23 10.17
CA TYR A 12 5.43 -3.62 9.05
C TYR A 12 4.87 -4.77 8.19
N GLY A 13 3.58 -5.07 8.35
CA GLY A 13 2.98 -6.25 7.72
C GLY A 13 2.73 -6.12 6.22
N PHE A 14 2.53 -4.90 5.71
CA PHE A 14 2.07 -4.67 4.33
C PHE A 14 2.63 -3.37 3.74
N GLY A 15 2.70 -3.27 2.42
CA GLY A 15 3.07 -2.05 1.69
C GLY A 15 2.13 -1.80 0.52
N VAL A 16 1.70 -0.56 0.31
CA VAL A 16 0.81 -0.17 -0.80
C VAL A 16 1.63 0.43 -1.93
N GLY A 17 1.68 -0.25 -3.06
CA GLY A 17 2.35 0.23 -4.26
C GLY A 17 1.77 1.52 -4.82
N ASN A 18 2.60 2.20 -5.60
CA ASN A 18 2.18 3.37 -6.34
C ASN A 18 1.09 3.03 -7.38
N VAL A 19 0.42 4.07 -7.88
CA VAL A 19 -0.65 3.91 -8.86
C VAL A 19 -0.12 3.33 -10.17
N GLN A 20 -0.71 2.23 -10.62
CA GLN A 20 -0.50 1.63 -11.92
C GLN A 20 -1.70 1.95 -12.82
N SER A 21 -1.50 2.75 -13.86
CA SER A 21 -2.57 3.04 -14.82
C SER A 21 -2.76 1.85 -15.76
N LEU A 22 -3.97 1.30 -15.81
CA LEU A 22 -4.32 0.17 -16.68
C LEU A 22 -4.89 0.63 -18.04
N GLY A 23 -5.04 1.93 -18.24
CA GLY A 23 -5.75 2.50 -19.39
C GLY A 23 -7.27 2.54 -19.20
N GLY A 24 -7.97 3.26 -20.09
CA GLY A 24 -9.44 3.40 -20.02
C GLY A 24 -9.98 4.12 -18.78
N GLY A 25 -9.11 4.86 -18.06
CA GLY A 25 -9.46 5.55 -16.82
C GLY A 25 -9.38 4.68 -15.56
N TYR A 26 -8.94 3.42 -15.66
CA TYR A 26 -8.77 2.53 -14.52
C TYR A 26 -7.35 2.63 -13.94
N ASN A 27 -7.28 2.67 -12.62
CA ASN A 27 -6.06 2.72 -11.85
C ASN A 27 -6.02 1.53 -10.89
N ARG A 28 -4.83 0.96 -10.72
CA ARG A 28 -4.57 -0.17 -9.83
C ARG A 28 -3.54 0.18 -8.78
N TRP A 29 -3.81 -0.21 -7.55
CA TRP A 29 -2.89 -0.14 -6.42
C TRP A 29 -2.71 -1.54 -5.87
N ASN A 30 -1.49 -2.06 -5.95
CA ASN A 30 -1.17 -3.38 -5.39
C ASN A 30 -0.77 -3.23 -3.94
N VAL A 31 -1.12 -4.21 -3.12
CA VAL A 31 -0.64 -4.34 -1.76
C VAL A 31 0.32 -5.51 -1.71
N TYR A 32 1.51 -5.23 -1.22
CA TYR A 32 2.62 -6.16 -1.08
C TYR A 32 2.74 -6.60 0.39
N ASP A 33 3.12 -7.86 0.61
CA ASP A 33 3.51 -8.34 1.93
C ASP A 33 5.00 -8.04 2.23
N GLY A 34 5.45 -8.46 3.42
CA GLY A 34 6.85 -8.41 3.81
C GLY A 34 7.82 -9.14 2.88
N ASN A 35 7.35 -9.96 1.94
CA ASN A 35 8.17 -10.63 0.92
C ASN A 35 8.02 -10.00 -0.48
N CYS A 36 7.43 -8.81 -0.57
CA CYS A 36 7.11 -8.13 -1.81
C CYS A 36 6.23 -8.93 -2.77
N ARG A 37 5.37 -9.79 -2.23
CA ARG A 37 4.35 -10.51 -3.00
C ARG A 37 3.06 -9.71 -2.97
N VAL A 38 2.42 -9.58 -4.13
CA VAL A 38 1.08 -8.98 -4.20
C VAL A 38 0.11 -9.90 -3.47
N VAL A 39 -0.41 -9.42 -2.34
CA VAL A 39 -1.38 -10.12 -1.50
C VAL A 39 -2.78 -9.54 -1.60
N ASP A 40 -2.89 -8.27 -2.01
CA ASP A 40 -4.17 -7.62 -2.27
C ASP A 40 -4.01 -6.55 -3.37
N GLY A 41 -5.11 -5.99 -3.86
CA GLY A 41 -5.05 -4.82 -4.73
C GLY A 41 -6.41 -4.23 -5.07
N LEU A 42 -6.45 -2.90 -5.17
CA LEU A 42 -7.64 -2.17 -5.59
C LEU A 42 -7.52 -1.82 -7.06
N THR A 43 -8.51 -2.19 -7.86
CA THR A 43 -8.67 -1.65 -9.22
C THR A 43 -9.93 -0.79 -9.24
N THR A 44 -9.77 0.51 -9.49
CA THR A 44 -10.90 1.43 -9.54
C THR A 44 -10.65 2.54 -10.56
N ASN A 45 -11.72 3.05 -11.16
CA ASN A 45 -11.72 4.28 -11.95
C ASN A 45 -12.12 5.50 -11.11
N GLY A 46 -12.43 5.30 -9.83
CA GLY A 46 -12.81 6.33 -8.88
C GLY A 46 -11.68 6.70 -7.91
N ASN A 47 -12.05 7.37 -6.82
CA ASN A 47 -11.12 7.73 -5.76
C ASN A 47 -10.80 6.48 -4.91
N PRO A 48 -9.53 6.01 -4.84
CA PRO A 48 -9.17 4.83 -4.04
C PRO A 48 -9.47 5.01 -2.55
N CYS A 49 -9.49 6.26 -2.08
CA CYS A 49 -9.76 6.63 -0.69
C CYS A 49 -11.22 6.44 -0.27
N THR A 50 -12.15 6.37 -1.23
CA THR A 50 -13.60 6.20 -0.96
C THR A 50 -14.06 4.76 -1.14
N GLN A 51 -13.20 3.88 -1.68
CA GLN A 51 -13.51 2.46 -1.86
C GLN A 51 -13.45 1.66 -0.56
N GLY A 52 -13.02 2.26 0.56
CA GLY A 52 -12.94 1.62 1.88
C GLY A 52 -11.69 0.77 2.10
N MET A 53 -11.05 0.32 1.01
CA MET A 53 -9.79 -0.43 1.04
C MET A 53 -8.60 0.44 1.41
N PHE A 54 -8.53 1.67 0.89
CA PHE A 54 -7.51 2.64 1.30
C PHE A 54 -8.15 3.83 1.98
N GLY A 55 -7.52 4.33 3.04
CA GLY A 55 -7.78 5.63 3.61
C GLY A 55 -6.71 6.60 3.16
N CYS A 56 -7.11 7.85 2.94
CA CYS A 56 -6.19 8.92 2.59
C CYS A 56 -6.28 10.07 3.58
N SER A 57 -5.13 10.70 3.84
CA SER A 57 -5.07 11.95 4.59
C SER A 57 -5.56 13.14 3.74
N PRO A 58 -5.99 14.25 4.39
CA PRO A 58 -6.18 15.52 3.69
C PRO A 58 -4.91 15.98 2.95
N PRO A 59 -5.02 16.91 1.99
CA PRO A 59 -3.91 17.37 1.17
C PRO A 59 -2.68 17.77 2.00
N PRO A 60 -1.46 17.29 1.66
CA PRO A 60 -1.12 16.41 0.52
C PRO A 60 -1.72 15.00 0.67
N ILE A 61 -2.42 14.52 -0.38
CA ILE A 61 -3.10 13.22 -0.36
C ILE A 61 -2.06 12.12 -0.23
N LYS A 62 -2.08 11.42 0.90
CA LYS A 62 -1.22 10.27 1.18
C LYS A 62 -2.07 9.14 1.70
N PHE A 63 -1.71 7.90 1.37
CA PHE A 63 -2.35 6.73 1.95
C PHE A 63 -1.99 6.64 3.43
N ASN A 64 -3.00 6.77 4.29
CA ASN A 64 -2.82 6.71 5.75
C ASN A 64 -3.44 5.45 6.37
N ARG A 65 -4.19 4.67 5.58
CA ARG A 65 -4.84 3.45 6.05
C ARG A 65 -4.98 2.45 4.91
N TYR A 66 -4.88 1.19 5.24
CA TYR A 66 -5.19 0.06 4.37
C TYR A 66 -6.09 -0.91 5.14
N THR A 67 -7.20 -1.31 4.52
CA THR A 67 -8.11 -2.33 5.03
C THR A 67 -7.98 -3.53 4.11
N SER A 68 -7.48 -4.65 4.64
CA SER A 68 -7.33 -5.90 3.89
C SER A 68 -8.70 -6.50 3.58
N SER A 69 -8.93 -6.83 2.31
CA SER A 69 -10.16 -7.46 1.86
C SER A 69 -10.27 -8.92 2.31
N TYR A 70 -9.13 -9.57 2.58
CA TYR A 70 -9.05 -10.98 2.93
C TYR A 70 -9.46 -11.29 4.38
N ASN A 71 -9.03 -10.46 5.33
CA ASN A 71 -9.26 -10.68 6.77
C ASN A 71 -10.00 -9.52 7.46
N GLY A 72 -10.30 -8.44 6.73
CA GLY A 72 -10.88 -7.22 7.30
C GLY A 72 -9.92 -6.45 8.22
N GLY A 73 -8.64 -6.81 8.26
CA GLY A 73 -7.64 -6.18 9.10
C GLY A 73 -7.39 -4.74 8.66
N VAL A 74 -7.34 -3.81 9.62
CA VAL A 74 -7.04 -2.40 9.38
C VAL A 74 -5.59 -2.11 9.76
N TYR A 75 -4.84 -1.58 8.80
CA TYR A 75 -3.43 -1.26 8.89
C TYR A 75 -3.27 0.25 8.71
N SER A 76 -2.40 0.85 9.52
CA SER A 76 -2.10 2.28 9.44
C SER A 76 -0.93 2.47 8.50
N CYS A 77 -1.11 3.26 7.44
CA CYS A 77 -0.06 3.54 6.48
C CYS A 77 0.64 4.85 6.83
N TYR A 78 1.96 4.86 6.72
CA TYR A 78 2.75 6.05 6.92
C TYR A 78 3.62 6.27 5.67
N PRO A 79 3.69 7.51 5.19
CA PRO A 79 4.59 7.86 4.10
C PRO A 79 6.02 7.75 4.60
N ASP A 80 6.67 6.64 4.31
CA ASP A 80 8.09 6.49 4.62
C ASP A 80 8.91 7.25 3.58
N SER A 81 9.90 8.03 4.05
CA SER A 81 10.88 8.71 3.19
C SER A 81 11.98 7.77 2.71
N SER A 82 12.09 6.60 3.32
CA SER A 82 12.82 5.45 2.80
C SER A 82 11.95 4.89 1.69
N ALA A 83 12.31 5.15 0.43
CA ALA A 83 11.67 4.52 -0.71
C ALA A 83 11.94 3.01 -0.66
N GLU A 84 11.15 2.29 0.13
CA GLU A 84 11.12 0.84 0.12
C GLU A 84 10.46 0.45 -1.20
N ASN A 85 11.24 -0.18 -2.07
CA ASN A 85 10.78 -0.57 -3.38
C ASN A 85 10.59 -2.08 -3.36
N CYS A 86 9.37 -2.53 -3.65
CA CYS A 86 9.14 -3.93 -3.97
C CYS A 86 9.52 -4.16 -5.43
N GLY A 87 10.82 -4.38 -5.64
CA GLY A 87 11.42 -4.43 -6.98
C GLY A 87 11.54 -3.04 -7.60
N ASN A 88 10.70 -2.74 -8.59
CA ASN A 88 10.69 -1.44 -9.31
C ASN A 88 9.52 -0.54 -8.90
N ASP A 89 8.61 -1.00 -8.05
CA ASP A 89 7.48 -0.21 -7.58
C ASP A 89 7.80 0.42 -6.21
N PRO A 90 7.80 1.76 -6.09
CA PRO A 90 7.87 2.40 -4.79
C PRO A 90 6.59 2.12 -4.01
N VAL A 91 6.73 1.64 -2.78
CA VAL A 91 5.58 1.31 -1.91
C VAL A 91 5.48 2.28 -0.73
N SER A 92 4.26 2.69 -0.40
CA SER A 92 3.93 3.35 0.86
C SER A 92 3.80 2.29 1.94
N VAL A 93 4.59 2.40 3.01
CA VAL A 93 4.66 1.36 4.02
C VAL A 93 3.44 1.42 4.94
N CYS A 94 2.82 0.26 5.19
CA CYS A 94 1.70 0.11 6.13
C CYS A 94 2.08 -0.76 7.32
N VAL A 95 2.12 -0.15 8.49
CA VAL A 95 2.24 -0.88 9.74
C VAL A 95 0.90 -1.48 10.13
N SER A 96 0.94 -2.72 10.60
CA SER A 96 -0.09 -3.18 11.50
C SER A 96 0.01 -2.34 12.76
N SER A 97 -0.93 -1.40 12.93
CA SER A 97 -1.30 -1.01 14.27
C SER A 97 -1.82 -2.28 14.92
N ASN A 98 -1.00 -2.92 15.77
CA ASN A 98 -1.53 -3.81 16.79
C ASN A 98 -2.58 -2.97 17.53
N GLY A 99 -3.85 -3.20 17.21
CA GLY A 99 -4.94 -2.67 17.99
C GLY A 99 -4.82 -3.30 19.37
N SER A 100 -4.26 -2.55 20.31
CA SER A 100 -4.48 -2.76 21.74
C SER A 100 -5.94 -2.49 22.07
#